data_AF-A0A4U7D3U8-F1
#
_entry.id   AF-A0A4U7D3U8-F1
#
_cell.length_a   1.000
_cell.length_b   1.000
_cell.length_c   1.000
_cell.angle_alpha   90.00
_cell.angle_beta   90.00
_cell.angle_gamma   90.00
#
_symmetry.space_group_name_H-M   'P 1'
#
loop_
_entity.id
_entity.type
_entity.pdbx_description
1 polymer ?
#
loop_
_entity_poly.entity_id
_entity_poly.type
_entity_poly.pdbx_seq_one_letter_code
_entity_poly.pdbx_strand_id
1 'polypeptide(L)'
;EDVLPNAKEVTFEEVVANYHTVGTTAITGEDDRSHERFPFKTPVELRESLKAVDAPTAIVFGREGRGLNNEELSRLDEVCSIPADDDYPVLNLGQAATVLLYELRDLTVDETQLPDTEVTRAPEADV
;
A
#
# COMPACT_ATOMS: atom_id res chain seq x y z
N GLU A 1 -3.88 -11.63 17.30
CA GLU A 1 -5.18 -12.28 17.02
C GLU A 1 -5.26 -12.66 15.55
N ASP A 2 -6.15 -13.59 15.21
CA ASP A 2 -6.43 -13.94 13.81
C ASP A 2 -7.17 -12.80 13.11
N VAL A 3 -6.80 -12.49 11.86
CA VAL A 3 -7.32 -11.35 11.09
C VAL A 3 -8.72 -11.66 10.55
N LEU A 4 -8.99 -12.90 10.15
CA LEU A 4 -10.24 -13.26 9.47
C LEU A 4 -11.48 -13.19 10.37
N PRO A 5 -11.47 -13.71 11.62
CA PRO A 5 -12.65 -13.62 12.50
C PRO A 5 -13.05 -12.21 12.89
N ASN A 6 -12.11 -11.26 12.80
CA ASN A 6 -12.29 -9.86 13.15
C ASN A 6 -12.59 -8.97 11.93
N ALA A 7 -12.69 -9.56 10.73
CA ALA A 7 -13.02 -8.83 9.52
C ALA A 7 -14.45 -8.24 9.63
N LYS A 8 -14.61 -7.01 9.18
CA LYS A 8 -15.90 -6.31 9.14
C LYS A 8 -16.35 -6.15 7.70
N GLU A 9 -17.63 -6.39 7.45
CA GLU A 9 -18.27 -6.02 6.19
C GLU A 9 -18.71 -4.56 6.27
N VAL A 10 -18.20 -3.73 5.36
CA VAL A 10 -18.48 -2.29 5.27
C VAL A 10 -18.77 -1.92 3.82
N THR A 11 -19.44 -0.79 3.60
CA THR A 11 -19.67 -0.27 2.25
C THR A 11 -18.49 0.58 1.79
N PHE A 12 -18.33 0.71 0.47
CA PHE A 12 -17.32 1.60 -0.10
C PHE A 12 -17.56 3.06 0.32
N GLU A 13 -18.82 3.49 0.35
CA GLU A 13 -19.24 4.81 0.82
C GLU A 13 -18.80 5.08 2.26
N GLU A 14 -18.93 4.10 3.13
CA GLU A 14 -18.51 4.23 4.53
C GLU A 14 -16.99 4.37 4.63
N VAL A 15 -16.22 3.61 3.85
CA VAL A 15 -14.75 3.72 3.83
C VAL A 15 -14.31 5.10 3.36
N VAL A 16 -14.84 5.58 2.23
CA VAL A 16 -14.50 6.90 1.67
C VAL A 16 -14.89 8.05 2.60
N ALA A 17 -15.99 7.90 3.36
CA ALA A 17 -16.46 8.98 4.24
C ALA A 17 -15.67 9.08 5.56
N ASN A 18 -15.00 8.03 6.00
CA ASN A 18 -14.44 7.94 7.36
C ASN A 18 -12.91 7.78 7.42
N TYR A 19 -12.25 7.56 6.28
CA TYR A 19 -10.82 7.28 6.23
C TYR A 19 -10.14 8.14 5.16
N HIS A 20 -8.84 8.37 5.34
CA HIS A 20 -7.97 8.76 4.23
C HIS A 20 -7.72 7.52 3.37
N THR A 21 -8.06 7.58 2.09
CA THR A 21 -8.19 6.39 1.25
C THR A 21 -7.12 6.30 0.17
N VAL A 22 -6.55 5.11 0.02
CA VAL A 22 -5.52 4.83 -1.00
C VAL A 22 -6.00 3.69 -1.89
N GLY A 23 -6.31 3.99 -3.16
CA GLY A 23 -6.67 2.98 -4.15
C GLY A 23 -5.46 2.30 -4.77
N THR A 24 -5.53 1.00 -5.01
CA THR A 24 -4.46 0.25 -5.70
C THR A 24 -4.83 -0.08 -7.13
N THR A 25 -3.89 0.09 -8.06
CA THR A 25 -4.06 -0.25 -9.48
C THR A 25 -2.77 -0.76 -10.11
N ALA A 26 -2.89 -1.77 -10.98
CA ALA A 26 -1.80 -2.25 -11.83
C ALA A 26 -1.65 -1.43 -13.13
N ILE A 27 -2.69 -0.69 -13.49
CA ILE A 27 -2.75 0.07 -14.74
C ILE A 27 -2.75 1.55 -14.36
N THR A 28 -1.58 2.16 -14.48
CA THR A 28 -1.40 3.61 -14.57
C THR A 28 -1.50 3.92 -16.06
N GLY A 29 -2.45 4.76 -16.48
CA GLY A 29 -2.74 4.90 -17.91
C GLY A 29 -1.51 5.34 -18.71
N GLU A 30 -1.33 4.79 -19.93
CA GLU A 30 -0.31 5.23 -20.91
C GLU A 30 -0.56 6.64 -21.45
N ASP A 31 -1.69 7.26 -21.10
CA ASP A 31 -2.14 8.53 -21.65
C ASP A 31 -2.18 9.59 -20.55
N ASP A 32 -1.20 10.51 -20.58
CA ASP A 32 -1.11 11.71 -19.73
C ASP A 32 -2.38 12.61 -19.78
N ARG A 33 -3.35 12.27 -20.61
CA ARG A 33 -4.65 12.95 -20.74
C ARG A 33 -5.74 12.36 -19.83
N SER A 34 -5.55 11.14 -19.32
CA SER A 34 -6.45 10.50 -18.35
C SER A 34 -6.05 10.92 -16.94
N HIS A 35 -6.45 12.13 -16.58
CA HIS A 35 -6.18 12.77 -15.28
C HIS A 35 -6.75 12.01 -14.07
N GLU A 36 -7.55 10.96 -14.27
CA GLU A 36 -8.18 10.20 -13.18
C GLU A 36 -7.21 9.27 -12.45
N ARG A 37 -6.06 8.93 -13.06
CA ARG A 37 -5.08 7.96 -12.49
C ARG A 37 -3.71 8.58 -12.22
N PHE A 38 -3.61 9.90 -12.32
CA PHE A 38 -2.39 10.67 -12.11
C PHE A 38 -2.64 11.82 -11.13
N PRO A 39 -1.71 12.06 -10.18
CA PRO A 39 -0.46 11.30 -9.96
C PRO A 39 -0.70 10.01 -9.15
N PHE A 40 -0.18 8.88 -9.64
CA PHE A 40 -0.02 7.69 -8.82
C PHE A 40 1.29 7.78 -8.02
N LYS A 41 1.37 7.02 -6.93
CA LYS A 41 2.57 6.85 -6.11
C LYS A 41 3.03 5.40 -6.13
N THR A 42 4.33 5.19 -6.08
CA THR A 42 4.90 3.88 -5.73
C THR A 42 4.68 3.59 -4.24
N PRO A 43 4.79 2.33 -3.77
CA PRO A 43 4.67 2.01 -2.35
C PRO A 43 5.65 2.81 -1.46
N VAL A 44 6.85 3.10 -1.97
CA VAL A 44 7.87 3.89 -1.27
C VAL A 44 7.44 5.35 -1.13
N GLU A 45 6.93 5.94 -2.20
CA GLU A 45 6.43 7.33 -2.17
C GLU A 45 5.17 7.46 -1.32
N LEU A 46 4.28 6.46 -1.36
CA LEU A 46 3.10 6.38 -0.52
C LEU A 46 3.50 6.34 0.96
N ARG A 47 4.49 5.51 1.33
CA ARG A 47 4.99 5.45 2.71
C ARG A 47 5.42 6.82 3.22
N GLU A 48 6.13 7.60 2.41
CA GLU A 48 6.55 8.94 2.80
C GLU A 48 5.38 9.91 2.90
N SER A 49 4.38 9.84 2.00
CA SER A 49 3.20 10.72 2.13
C SER A 49 2.33 10.39 3.32
N LEU A 50 2.16 9.10 3.65
CA LEU A 50 1.34 8.68 4.78
C LEU A 50 1.92 9.10 6.14
N LYS A 51 3.23 9.37 6.26
CA LYS A 51 3.81 9.95 7.49
C LYS A 51 3.25 11.33 7.84
N ALA A 52 2.74 12.07 6.85
CA ALA A 52 2.16 13.40 7.04
C ALA A 52 0.63 13.38 7.21
N VAL A 53 -0.01 12.21 7.11
CA VAL A 53 -1.47 12.06 7.21
C VAL A 53 -1.85 11.83 8.67
N ASP A 54 -2.57 12.78 9.26
CA ASP A 54 -3.12 12.68 10.63
C ASP A 54 -4.59 12.22 10.59
N ALA A 55 -4.83 11.08 9.96
CA ALA A 55 -6.15 10.46 9.81
C ALA A 55 -6.03 8.93 9.68
N PRO A 56 -7.04 8.16 10.14
CA PRO A 56 -7.04 6.72 9.92
C PRO A 56 -7.06 6.44 8.41
N THR A 57 -6.11 5.62 7.95
CA THR A 57 -5.91 5.34 6.53
C THR A 57 -6.49 3.98 6.14
N ALA A 58 -7.19 3.92 5.01
CA ALA A 58 -7.70 2.69 4.41
C ALA A 58 -7.03 2.42 3.06
N ILE A 59 -6.35 1.28 2.96
CA ILE A 59 -5.81 0.79 1.69
C ILE A 59 -6.90 -0.05 0.99
N VAL A 60 -7.30 0.37 -0.21
CA VAL A 60 -8.38 -0.22 -0.97
C VAL A 60 -7.83 -1.09 -2.10
N PHE A 61 -8.09 -2.38 -2.01
CA PHE A 61 -7.76 -3.35 -3.05
C PHE A 61 -8.96 -3.62 -3.95
N GLY A 62 -8.70 -3.63 -5.26
CA GLY A 62 -9.70 -3.93 -6.26
C GLY A 62 -10.11 -5.40 -6.32
N ARG A 63 -11.19 -5.67 -7.06
CA ARG A 63 -11.71 -7.03 -7.28
C ARG A 63 -10.74 -7.84 -8.13
N GLU A 64 -10.60 -9.14 -7.85
CA GLU A 64 -9.74 -10.01 -8.67
C GLU A 64 -10.17 -9.99 -10.14
N GLY A 65 -9.19 -9.83 -11.04
CA GLY A 65 -9.39 -9.76 -12.50
C GLY A 65 -10.00 -8.46 -13.04
N ARG A 66 -10.62 -7.61 -12.21
CA ARG A 66 -11.25 -6.34 -12.67
C ARG A 66 -10.66 -5.08 -12.03
N GLY A 67 -9.99 -5.21 -10.89
CA GLY A 67 -9.47 -4.08 -10.13
C GLY A 67 -10.58 -3.16 -9.58
N LEU A 68 -10.19 -1.93 -9.31
CA LEU A 68 -11.10 -0.81 -9.05
C LEU A 68 -11.49 -0.16 -10.38
N ASN A 69 -12.75 0.19 -10.53
CA ASN A 69 -13.21 0.93 -11.70
C ASN A 69 -12.85 2.44 -11.55
N ASN A 70 -13.00 3.21 -12.64
CA ASN A 70 -12.64 4.64 -12.62
C ASN A 70 -13.51 5.46 -11.65
N GLU A 71 -14.80 5.12 -11.52
CA GLU A 71 -15.71 5.79 -10.59
C GLU A 71 -15.31 5.55 -9.12
N GLU A 72 -14.76 4.36 -8.81
CA GLU A 72 -14.20 4.03 -7.51
C GLU A 72 -12.88 4.78 -7.28
N LEU A 73 -11.96 4.74 -8.24
CA LEU A 73 -10.65 5.41 -8.12
C LEU A 73 -10.77 6.93 -7.95
N SER A 74 -11.66 7.58 -8.69
CA SER A 74 -11.88 9.03 -8.63
C SER A 74 -12.47 9.53 -7.31
N ARG A 75 -12.94 8.62 -6.45
CA ARG A 75 -13.47 8.91 -5.12
C ARG A 75 -12.45 8.71 -4.00
N LEU A 76 -11.23 8.24 -4.32
CA LEU A 76 -10.17 7.97 -3.35
C LEU A 76 -9.18 9.13 -3.29
N ASP A 77 -8.54 9.32 -2.14
CA ASP A 77 -7.65 10.46 -1.89
C ASP A 77 -6.30 10.32 -2.60
N GLU A 78 -5.80 9.09 -2.70
CA GLU A 78 -4.54 8.77 -3.34
C GLU A 78 -4.63 7.47 -4.17
N VAL A 79 -3.75 7.36 -5.17
CA VAL A 79 -3.60 6.14 -5.97
C VAL A 79 -2.19 5.60 -5.82
N CYS A 80 -2.07 4.31 -5.52
CA CYS A 80 -0.81 3.58 -5.44
C CYS A 80 -0.72 2.54 -6.56
N SER A 81 0.46 2.43 -7.17
CA SER A 81 0.76 1.39 -8.14
C SER A 81 2.11 0.75 -7.83
N ILE A 82 2.17 -0.57 -7.86
CA ILE A 82 3.40 -1.33 -7.65
C ILE A 82 4.08 -1.45 -9.02
N PRO A 83 5.31 -0.93 -9.20
CA PRO A 83 6.05 -1.15 -10.43
C PRO A 83 6.23 -2.65 -10.69
N ALA A 84 5.83 -3.08 -11.88
CA ALA A 84 5.90 -4.47 -12.33
C ALA A 84 6.37 -4.50 -13.79
N ASP A 85 6.47 -5.70 -14.36
CA ASP A 85 6.87 -5.87 -15.75
C ASP A 85 5.82 -5.25 -16.70
N ASP A 86 6.25 -4.50 -17.72
CA ASP A 86 5.32 -3.80 -18.62
C ASP A 86 4.47 -4.76 -19.47
N ASP A 87 4.98 -5.96 -19.79
CA ASP A 87 4.22 -6.98 -20.52
C ASP A 87 3.23 -7.73 -19.60
N TYR A 88 3.49 -7.74 -18.29
CA TYR A 88 2.64 -8.35 -17.28
C TYR A 88 2.57 -7.54 -15.98
N PRO A 89 1.88 -6.38 -15.97
CA PRO A 89 1.94 -5.45 -14.84
C PRO A 89 1.00 -5.82 -13.69
N VAL A 90 0.19 -6.86 -13.87
CA VAL A 90 -0.88 -7.23 -12.92
C VAL A 90 -0.38 -8.27 -11.93
N LEU A 91 -0.34 -7.89 -10.65
CA LEU A 91 -0.10 -8.82 -9.55
C LEU A 91 -1.40 -9.46 -9.05
N ASN A 92 -1.30 -10.67 -8.50
CA ASN A 92 -2.40 -11.23 -7.73
C ASN A 92 -2.67 -10.39 -6.47
N LEU A 93 -3.93 -10.37 -5.99
CA LEU A 93 -4.34 -9.60 -4.81
C LEU A 93 -3.45 -9.86 -3.58
N GLY A 94 -3.15 -11.12 -3.27
CA GLY A 94 -2.31 -11.47 -2.13
C GLY A 94 -0.86 -10.97 -2.29
N GLN A 95 -0.33 -10.99 -3.51
CA GLN A 95 1.01 -10.47 -3.81
C GLN A 95 1.06 -8.95 -3.68
N ALA A 96 0.07 -8.25 -4.26
CA ALA A 96 -0.04 -6.80 -4.17
C ALA A 96 -0.17 -6.35 -2.70
N ALA A 97 -1.03 -7.04 -1.92
CA ALA A 97 -1.17 -6.79 -0.49
C ALA A 97 0.14 -7.03 0.26
N THR A 98 0.83 -8.14 -0.01
CA THR A 98 2.09 -8.47 0.66
C THR A 98 3.16 -7.39 0.40
N VAL A 99 3.37 -7.00 -0.85
CA VAL A 99 4.37 -5.98 -1.21
C VAL A 99 4.03 -4.65 -0.55
N LEU A 100 2.79 -4.20 -0.69
CA LEU A 100 2.37 -2.90 -0.16
C LEU A 100 2.45 -2.86 1.37
N LEU A 101 1.95 -3.88 2.07
CA LEU A 101 2.02 -3.94 3.53
C LEU A 101 3.47 -4.08 4.03
N TYR A 102 4.33 -4.80 3.31
CA TYR A 102 5.74 -4.90 3.66
C TYR A 102 6.47 -3.56 3.54
N GLU A 103 6.21 -2.80 2.48
CA GLU A 103 6.77 -1.46 2.30
C GLU A 103 6.24 -0.51 3.39
N LEU A 104 4.96 -0.57 3.72
CA LEU A 104 4.34 0.26 4.75
C LEU A 104 4.63 -0.18 6.19
N ARG A 105 5.35 -1.29 6.40
CA ARG A 105 5.50 -1.90 7.74
C ARG A 105 6.07 -0.93 8.78
N ASP A 106 7.02 -0.07 8.39
CA ASP A 106 7.71 0.85 9.30
C ASP A 106 6.76 1.96 9.83
N LEU A 107 5.53 2.08 9.30
CA LEU A 107 4.50 2.98 9.82
C LEU A 107 3.72 2.38 10.99
N THR A 108 3.77 1.05 11.18
CA THR A 108 2.90 0.34 12.14
C THR A 108 3.61 -0.73 12.96
N VAL A 109 4.81 -1.14 12.57
CA VAL A 109 5.60 -2.21 13.19
C VAL A 109 6.93 -1.63 13.64
N ASP A 110 7.11 -1.49 14.97
CA ASP A 110 8.34 -0.96 15.57
C ASP A 110 9.48 -1.97 15.61
N GLU A 111 9.16 -3.26 15.81
CA GLU A 111 10.14 -4.33 16.00
C GLU A 111 9.82 -5.50 15.06
N THR A 112 10.87 -6.21 14.63
CA THR A 112 10.72 -7.44 13.85
C THR A 112 11.32 -8.63 14.60
N GLN A 113 11.15 -9.83 14.09
CA GLN A 113 11.82 -11.04 14.61
C GLN A 113 13.36 -11.01 14.49
N LEU A 114 13.91 -10.03 13.77
CA LEU A 114 15.36 -9.88 13.61
C LEU A 114 15.96 -9.21 14.85
N PRO A 115 17.14 -9.66 15.31
CA PRO A 115 17.83 -9.01 16.41
C PRO A 115 18.33 -7.61 16.00
N ASP A 116 18.35 -6.69 16.97
CA ASP A 116 18.99 -5.39 16.79
C ASP A 116 20.47 -5.55 16.41
N THR A 117 20.82 -5.04 15.24
CA THR A 117 22.19 -5.13 14.71
C THR A 117 23.10 -4.01 15.20
N GLU A 118 22.56 -3.01 15.92
CA GLU A 118 23.34 -1.89 16.45
C GLU A 118 24.25 -2.26 17.65
N VAL A 119 24.10 -3.46 18.24
CA VAL A 119 24.81 -3.82 19.48
C VAL A 119 25.50 -5.19 19.39
N THR A 120 26.34 -5.46 18.38
CA THR A 120 27.41 -6.47 18.55
C THR A 120 28.57 -6.24 17.56
N ARG A 121 29.35 -5.18 17.77
CA ARG A 121 30.76 -5.26 17.36
C ARG A 121 31.43 -6.16 18.38
N ALA A 122 31.82 -7.38 17.97
CA ALA A 122 32.68 -8.20 18.82
C ALA A 122 33.90 -7.34 19.22
N PRO A 123 34.32 -7.33 20.49
CA PRO A 123 35.57 -6.65 20.85
C PRO A 123 36.66 -7.23 19.94
N GLU A 124 37.38 -6.36 19.24
CA GLU A 124 38.55 -6.76 18.46
C GLU A 124 39.45 -7.55 19.40
N ALA A 125 39.77 -8.79 19.02
CA ALA A 125 40.76 -9.54 19.75
C ALA A 125 42.09 -8.79 19.59
N ASP A 126 42.63 -8.27 20.70
CA ASP A 126 43.98 -7.71 20.73
C ASP A 126 44.96 -8.78 20.21
N VAL A 127 45.54 -8.56 19.03
CA VAL A 127 46.64 -9.35 18.45
C VAL A 127 47.97 -8.72 18.83
#